data_AF-A0A925KGS7-F1
#
_entry.id   AF-A0A925KGS7-F1
#
_cell.length_a   1.000
_cell.length_b   1.000
_cell.length_c   1.000
_cell.angle_alpha   90.00
_cell.angle_beta   90.00
_cell.angle_gamma   90.00
#
_symmetry.space_group_name_H-M   'P 1'
#
loop_
_entity.id
_entity.type
_entity.pdbx_description
1 polymer ?
#
loop_
_entity_poly.entity_id
_entity_poly.type
_entity_poly.pdbx_seq_one_letter_code
_entity_poly.pdbx_strand_id
1 'polypeptide(L)'
;SLPAGDEPDAADLESFVDRVTQLIRSQVAGIAGNLALCAPLVLAVQTLCTLAFGVPLVGVSEAENVLRNITLLGPTALFAAFTGVLLFASSLVAGWAENWFVFHRLDSAIAWNPRIVATLGAGRAQRWAGWWRLNISGLAANVSLGVMLGMVPALAAFLSLGLDVRHVTLASGQLGAAVGALGWQVVFSAAFWWCVAGIFVIGVLNLTVSFGLAFMVALRSRGVRLKERGRIAAALRRRLLTEPLSFIVPPR
;
A
#
# COMPACT_ATOMS: atom_id res chain seq x y z
N SER A 1 25.09 0.43 1.92
CA SER A 1 24.74 -0.92 2.42
C SER A 1 24.61 -0.83 3.93
N LEU A 2 23.85 -1.71 4.61
CA LEU A 2 23.89 -1.71 6.08
C LEU A 2 25.28 -2.24 6.48
N PRO A 3 26.02 -1.58 7.39
CA PRO A 3 27.29 -2.10 7.86
C PRO A 3 27.03 -3.43 8.56
N ALA A 4 27.64 -4.50 8.05
CA ALA A 4 27.60 -5.80 8.67
C ALA A 4 28.87 -5.94 9.52
N GLY A 5 28.72 -6.14 10.82
CA GLY A 5 29.79 -6.62 11.69
C GLY A 5 30.58 -5.59 12.50
N ASP A 6 30.69 -4.34 12.02
CA ASP A 6 31.38 -3.24 12.74
C ASP A 6 30.42 -2.12 13.15
N GLU A 7 30.78 -1.33 14.18
CA GLU A 7 29.96 -0.18 14.59
C GLU A 7 29.74 0.74 13.36
N PRO A 8 28.48 1.01 12.97
CA PRO A 8 28.20 1.93 11.87
C PRO A 8 28.88 3.26 12.14
N ASP A 9 29.71 3.74 11.22
CA ASP A 9 30.17 5.13 11.28
C ASP A 9 28.95 6.06 11.21
N ALA A 10 29.05 7.25 11.82
CA ALA A 10 27.94 8.21 11.87
C ALA A 10 27.43 8.55 10.47
N ALA A 11 28.33 8.62 9.48
CA ALA A 11 28.03 8.85 8.07
C ALA A 11 27.20 7.72 7.43
N ASP A 12 27.49 6.45 7.75
CA ASP A 12 26.75 5.30 7.23
C ASP A 12 25.31 5.26 7.76
N LEU A 13 25.15 5.61 9.05
CA LEU A 13 23.84 5.71 9.68
C LEU A 13 23.01 6.84 9.06
N GLU A 14 23.63 7.98 8.79
CA GLU A 14 22.97 9.13 8.14
C GLU A 14 22.56 8.79 6.70
N SER A 15 23.47 8.22 5.89
CA SER A 15 23.14 7.76 4.54
C SER A 15 22.01 6.73 4.51
N PHE A 16 21.95 5.87 5.52
CA PHE A 16 20.86 4.91 5.66
C PHE A 16 19.52 5.58 6.00
N VAL A 17 19.52 6.51 6.95
CA VAL A 17 18.34 7.32 7.30
C VAL A 17 17.83 8.10 6.08
N ASP A 18 18.73 8.65 5.26
CA ASP A 18 18.37 9.35 4.03
C ASP A 18 17.68 8.42 3.02
N ARG A 19 18.20 7.20 2.81
CA ARG A 19 17.56 6.22 1.93
C ARG A 19 16.18 5.82 2.42
N VAL A 20 16.01 5.60 3.73
CA VAL A 20 14.71 5.31 4.33
C VAL A 20 13.74 6.49 4.12
N THR A 21 14.21 7.71 4.30
CA THR A 21 13.43 8.94 4.10
C THR A 21 12.99 9.08 2.63
N GLN A 22 13.90 8.85 1.68
CA GLN A 22 13.60 8.85 0.24
C GLN A 22 12.56 7.79 -0.14
N LEU A 23 12.66 6.59 0.45
CA LEU A 23 11.69 5.51 0.22
C LEU A 23 10.31 5.88 0.74
N ILE A 24 10.21 6.36 2.00
CA ILE A 24 8.94 6.80 2.58
C ILE A 24 8.31 7.91 1.74
N ARG A 25 9.11 8.88 1.29
CA ARG A 25 8.64 9.97 0.42
C ARG A 25 8.04 9.45 -0.89
N SER A 26 8.71 8.49 -1.53
CA SER A 26 8.20 7.84 -2.74
C SER A 26 6.85 7.14 -2.49
N GLN A 27 6.71 6.45 -1.35
CA GLN A 27 5.45 5.81 -0.96
C GLN A 27 4.34 6.83 -0.69
N VAL A 28 4.64 7.93 0.02
CA VAL A 28 3.69 9.01 0.27
C VAL A 28 3.22 9.63 -1.04
N ALA A 29 4.12 9.90 -1.99
CA ALA A 29 3.78 10.42 -3.31
C ALA A 29 2.88 9.46 -4.10
N GLY A 30 3.19 8.15 -4.07
CA GLY A 30 2.36 7.12 -4.70
C GLY A 30 0.96 7.01 -4.08
N ILE A 31 0.86 7.05 -2.75
CA ILE A 31 -0.42 7.06 -2.03
C ILE A 31 -1.22 8.32 -2.40
N ALA A 32 -0.61 9.50 -2.37
CA ALA A 32 -1.28 10.75 -2.73
C ALA A 32 -1.80 10.72 -4.18
N GLY A 33 -0.99 10.23 -5.12
CA GLY A 33 -1.41 10.04 -6.51
C GLY A 33 -2.59 9.06 -6.66
N ASN A 34 -2.56 7.94 -5.95
CA ASN A 34 -3.67 6.98 -5.92
C ASN A 34 -4.95 7.59 -5.35
N LEU A 35 -4.86 8.37 -4.26
CA LEU A 35 -6.00 9.03 -3.64
C LEU A 35 -6.61 10.08 -4.56
N ALA A 36 -5.76 10.90 -5.18
CA ALA A 36 -6.17 11.95 -6.11
C ALA A 36 -6.91 11.38 -7.33
N LEU A 37 -6.56 10.19 -7.79
CA LEU A 37 -7.20 9.55 -8.94
C LEU A 37 -8.41 8.68 -8.56
N CYS A 38 -8.35 7.97 -7.43
CA CYS A 38 -9.33 6.95 -7.08
C CYS A 38 -10.74 7.53 -6.81
N ALA A 39 -10.85 8.59 -6.00
CA ALA A 39 -12.16 9.16 -5.69
C ALA A 39 -12.87 9.75 -6.93
N PRO A 40 -12.21 10.58 -7.78
CA PRO A 40 -12.81 11.04 -9.03
C PRO A 40 -13.16 9.92 -10.00
N LEU A 41 -12.32 8.89 -10.10
CA LEU A 41 -12.59 7.74 -10.97
C LEU A 41 -13.83 6.99 -10.52
N VAL A 42 -13.98 6.71 -9.23
CA VAL A 42 -15.16 6.01 -8.69
C VAL A 42 -16.42 6.85 -8.89
N LEU A 43 -16.34 8.17 -8.66
CA LEU A 43 -17.44 9.10 -8.97
C LEU A 43 -17.84 9.07 -10.44
N ALA A 44 -16.86 9.10 -11.36
CA ALA A 44 -17.10 9.04 -12.79
C ALA A 44 -17.75 7.72 -13.20
N VAL A 45 -17.23 6.58 -12.71
CA VAL A 45 -17.80 5.25 -12.97
C VAL A 45 -19.22 5.15 -12.44
N GLN A 46 -19.47 5.61 -11.22
CA GLN A 46 -20.81 5.58 -10.64
C GLN A 46 -21.79 6.44 -11.45
N THR A 47 -21.38 7.64 -11.87
CA THR A 47 -22.20 8.52 -12.69
C THR A 47 -22.50 7.89 -14.05
N LEU A 48 -21.49 7.33 -14.72
CA LEU A 48 -21.66 6.64 -16.00
C LEU A 48 -22.60 5.44 -15.90
N CYS A 49 -22.49 4.64 -14.84
CA CYS A 49 -23.39 3.51 -14.64
C CYS A 49 -24.82 3.95 -14.35
N THR A 50 -25.03 5.00 -13.55
CA THR A 50 -26.37 5.56 -13.33
C THR A 50 -26.97 6.07 -14.64
N LEU A 51 -26.18 6.73 -15.50
CA LEU A 51 -26.65 7.22 -16.80
C LEU A 51 -26.95 6.08 -17.78
N ALA A 52 -26.13 5.02 -17.80
CA ALA A 52 -26.25 3.92 -18.74
C ALA A 52 -27.34 2.91 -18.36
N PHE A 53 -27.50 2.63 -17.05
CA PHE A 53 -28.36 1.55 -16.56
C PHE A 53 -29.54 2.05 -15.71
N GLY A 54 -29.59 3.35 -15.39
CA GLY A 54 -30.64 3.94 -14.55
C GLY A 54 -30.55 3.54 -13.06
N VAL A 55 -29.52 2.78 -12.66
CA VAL A 55 -29.34 2.29 -11.30
C VAL A 55 -27.97 2.72 -10.78
N PRO A 56 -27.87 3.33 -9.58
CA PRO A 56 -26.59 3.67 -9.00
C PRO A 56 -25.83 2.42 -8.56
N LEU A 57 -24.51 2.39 -8.80
CA LEU A 57 -23.66 1.27 -8.40
C LEU A 57 -23.60 1.08 -6.88
N VAL A 58 -23.66 2.19 -6.15
CA VAL A 58 -23.72 2.25 -4.69
C VAL A 58 -25.00 3.00 -4.32
N GLY A 59 -25.89 2.32 -3.60
CA GLY A 59 -27.14 2.89 -3.11
C GLY A 59 -26.92 3.86 -1.94
N VAL A 60 -27.99 4.57 -1.58
CA VAL A 60 -28.02 5.50 -0.44
C VAL A 60 -27.71 4.76 0.87
N SER A 61 -28.29 3.58 1.08
CA SER A 61 -28.05 2.74 2.26
C SER A 61 -26.58 2.35 2.42
N GLU A 62 -25.94 1.91 1.35
CA GLU A 62 -24.53 1.53 1.32
C GLU A 62 -23.65 2.75 1.57
N ALA A 63 -23.99 3.90 1.00
CA ALA A 63 -23.27 5.14 1.20
C ALA A 63 -23.32 5.63 2.66
N GLU A 64 -24.48 5.54 3.33
CA GLU A 64 -24.57 5.82 4.76
C GLU A 64 -23.75 4.84 5.60
N ASN A 65 -23.76 3.55 5.23
CA ASN A 65 -22.92 2.53 5.87
C ASN A 65 -21.43 2.87 5.72
N VAL A 66 -21.00 3.35 4.55
CA VAL A 66 -19.63 3.81 4.33
C VAL A 66 -19.24 4.90 5.33
N LEU A 67 -20.09 5.92 5.53
CA LEU A 67 -19.82 7.00 6.47
C LEU A 67 -19.71 6.49 7.92
N ARG A 68 -20.61 5.59 8.33
CA ARG A 68 -20.58 4.95 9.66
C ARG A 68 -19.33 4.08 9.86
N ASN A 69 -18.83 3.46 8.80
CA ASN A 69 -17.75 2.49 8.86
C ASN A 69 -16.36 3.12 8.77
N ILE A 70 -16.20 4.21 8.02
CA ILE A 70 -14.89 4.88 7.82
C ILE A 70 -14.61 5.93 8.90
N THR A 71 -15.63 6.37 9.62
CA THR A 71 -15.48 7.39 10.67
C THR A 71 -14.32 7.10 11.62
N LEU A 72 -13.53 8.14 11.92
CA LEU A 72 -12.42 8.01 12.85
C LEU A 72 -12.85 7.69 14.29
N LEU A 73 -14.10 8.00 14.64
CA LEU A 73 -14.65 7.79 15.99
C LEU A 73 -14.83 6.30 16.35
N GLY A 74 -14.76 5.40 15.36
CA GLY A 74 -14.91 3.96 15.53
C GLY A 74 -13.59 3.18 15.58
N PRO A 75 -13.63 1.85 15.39
CA PRO A 75 -12.45 0.97 15.39
C PRO A 75 -11.54 1.14 14.16
N THR A 76 -11.76 2.16 13.34
CA THR A 76 -11.07 2.42 12.07
C THR A 76 -9.54 2.39 12.20
N ALA A 77 -8.99 2.99 13.26
CA ALA A 77 -7.54 3.00 13.48
C ALA A 77 -6.98 1.58 13.72
N LEU A 78 -7.70 0.75 14.48
CA LEU A 78 -7.30 -0.64 14.73
C LEU A 78 -7.29 -1.45 13.44
N PHE A 79 -8.37 -1.34 12.66
CA PHE A 79 -8.50 -2.03 11.37
C PHE A 79 -7.46 -1.52 10.34
N ALA A 80 -7.12 -0.23 10.38
CA ALA A 80 -6.06 0.32 9.54
C ALA A 80 -4.67 -0.23 9.89
N ALA A 81 -4.37 -0.34 11.19
CA ALA A 81 -3.11 -0.94 11.64
C ALA A 81 -3.04 -2.42 11.23
N PHE A 82 -4.13 -3.17 11.40
CA PHE A 82 -4.24 -4.54 10.92
C PHE A 82 -4.03 -4.65 9.40
N THR A 83 -4.63 -3.73 8.63
CA THR A 83 -4.41 -3.67 7.19
C THR A 83 -2.95 -3.38 6.83
N GLY A 84 -2.26 -2.58 7.64
CA GLY A 84 -0.81 -2.40 7.53
C GLY A 84 -0.02 -3.70 7.68
N VAL A 85 -0.46 -4.63 8.55
CA VAL A 85 0.13 -5.98 8.65
C VAL A 85 -0.11 -6.78 7.37
N LEU A 86 -1.30 -6.71 6.78
CA LEU A 86 -1.60 -7.36 5.50
C LEU A 86 -0.76 -6.80 4.35
N LEU A 87 -0.59 -5.47 4.30
CA LEU A 87 0.30 -4.81 3.33
C LEU A 87 1.74 -5.32 3.47
N PHE A 88 2.23 -5.45 4.69
CA PHE A 88 3.53 -6.05 4.97
C PHE A 88 3.60 -7.51 4.50
N ALA A 89 2.61 -8.33 4.86
CA ALA A 89 2.56 -9.73 4.43
C ALA A 89 2.58 -9.85 2.89
N SER A 90 1.84 -8.98 2.20
CA SER A 90 1.83 -8.91 0.74
C SER A 90 3.21 -8.55 0.16
N SER A 91 3.94 -7.63 0.79
CA SER A 91 5.31 -7.30 0.38
C SER A 91 6.30 -8.45 0.54
N LEU A 92 6.09 -9.35 1.52
CA LEU A 92 6.88 -10.57 1.65
C LEU A 92 6.60 -11.54 0.50
N VAL A 93 5.33 -11.69 0.10
CA VAL A 93 4.95 -12.50 -1.06
C VAL A 93 5.58 -11.93 -2.33
N ALA A 94 5.57 -10.61 -2.49
CA ALA A 94 6.22 -9.92 -3.60
C ALA A 94 7.73 -10.21 -3.68
N GLY A 95 8.44 -10.03 -2.56
CA GLY A 95 9.88 -10.32 -2.46
C GLY A 95 10.20 -11.80 -2.70
N TRP A 96 9.35 -12.71 -2.21
CA TRP A 96 9.47 -14.13 -2.49
C TRP A 96 9.28 -14.44 -3.98
N ALA A 97 8.22 -13.92 -4.61
CA ALA A 97 7.92 -14.16 -6.01
C ALA A 97 9.01 -13.61 -6.93
N GLU A 98 9.51 -12.41 -6.64
CA GLU A 98 10.65 -11.82 -7.34
C GLU A 98 11.89 -12.70 -7.20
N ASN A 99 12.26 -13.08 -5.97
CA ASN A 99 13.43 -13.94 -5.74
C ASN A 99 13.30 -15.30 -6.43
N TRP A 100 12.10 -15.90 -6.40
CA TRP A 100 11.81 -17.15 -7.08
C TRP A 100 11.93 -17.04 -8.60
N PHE A 101 11.44 -15.92 -9.17
CA PHE A 101 11.54 -15.61 -10.59
C PHE A 101 13.01 -15.48 -11.04
N VAL A 102 13.84 -14.80 -10.24
CA VAL A 102 15.28 -14.68 -10.50
C VAL A 102 15.99 -16.02 -10.37
N PHE A 103 15.71 -16.75 -9.28
CA PHE A 103 16.36 -18.04 -8.99
C PHE A 103 16.14 -19.06 -10.10
N HIS A 104 14.92 -19.15 -10.62
CA HIS A 104 14.56 -20.06 -11.72
C HIS A 104 14.87 -19.49 -13.11
N ARG A 105 15.47 -18.30 -13.20
CA ARG A 105 15.80 -17.61 -14.47
C ARG A 105 14.59 -17.57 -15.43
N LEU A 106 13.42 -17.26 -14.89
CA LEU A 106 12.18 -17.29 -15.66
C LEU A 106 12.16 -16.26 -16.78
N ASP A 107 12.88 -15.14 -16.62
CA ASP A 107 13.16 -14.20 -17.71
C ASP A 107 13.76 -14.92 -18.92
N SER A 108 14.82 -15.70 -18.70
CA SER A 108 15.51 -16.46 -19.74
C SER A 108 14.60 -17.55 -20.31
N ALA A 109 13.86 -18.24 -19.45
CA ALA A 109 12.92 -19.28 -19.85
C ALA A 109 11.83 -18.73 -20.78
N ILE A 110 11.25 -17.56 -20.45
CA ILE A 110 10.22 -16.90 -21.28
C ILE A 110 10.83 -16.41 -22.60
N ALA A 111 12.01 -15.80 -22.54
CA ALA A 111 12.68 -15.19 -23.68
C ALA A 111 13.04 -16.19 -24.79
N TRP A 112 13.41 -17.43 -24.41
CA TRP A 112 13.90 -18.46 -25.33
C TRP A 112 12.98 -19.68 -25.47
N ASN A 113 11.77 -19.65 -24.89
CA ASN A 113 10.84 -20.75 -25.03
C ASN A 113 10.42 -20.95 -26.50
N PRO A 114 10.60 -22.14 -27.10
CA PRO A 114 10.31 -22.38 -28.51
C PRO A 114 8.86 -22.06 -28.91
N ARG A 115 7.88 -22.33 -28.03
CA ARG A 115 6.47 -22.05 -28.31
C ARG A 115 6.18 -20.55 -28.29
N ILE A 116 6.74 -19.83 -27.32
CA ILE A 116 6.55 -18.37 -27.19
C ILE A 116 7.24 -17.64 -28.35
N VAL A 117 8.45 -18.07 -28.71
CA VAL A 117 9.18 -17.50 -29.86
C VAL A 117 8.47 -17.80 -31.16
N ALA A 118 7.93 -19.01 -31.35
CA ALA A 118 7.17 -19.35 -32.55
C ALA A 118 5.86 -18.55 -32.69
N THR A 119 5.17 -18.22 -31.59
CA THR A 119 3.89 -17.48 -31.64
C THR A 119 4.05 -15.96 -31.68
N LEU A 120 4.98 -15.40 -30.89
CA LEU A 120 5.16 -13.94 -30.77
C LEU A 120 6.34 -13.38 -31.58
N GLY A 121 7.31 -14.24 -31.93
CA GLY A 121 8.60 -13.85 -32.47
C GLY A 121 9.62 -13.49 -31.39
N ALA A 122 10.91 -13.67 -31.69
CA ALA A 122 12.01 -13.52 -30.74
C ALA A 122 12.04 -12.12 -30.07
N GLY A 123 11.89 -11.04 -30.85
CA GLY A 123 11.93 -9.68 -30.31
C GLY A 123 10.75 -9.33 -29.39
N ARG A 124 9.58 -9.98 -29.54
CA ARG A 124 8.45 -9.80 -28.61
C ARG A 124 8.60 -10.67 -27.37
N ALA A 125 9.12 -11.89 -27.51
CA ALA A 125 9.44 -12.77 -26.39
C ALA A 125 10.43 -12.12 -25.41
N GLN A 126 11.48 -11.48 -25.93
CA GLN A 126 12.45 -10.73 -25.11
C GLN A 126 11.80 -9.55 -24.36
N ARG A 127 10.95 -8.77 -25.03
CA ARG A 127 10.20 -7.68 -24.39
C ARG A 127 9.25 -8.19 -23.31
N TRP A 128 8.61 -9.33 -23.55
CA TRP A 128 7.70 -9.93 -22.59
C TRP A 128 8.42 -10.46 -21.34
N ALA A 129 9.58 -11.11 -21.53
CA ALA A 129 10.46 -11.50 -20.43
C ALA A 129 10.91 -10.27 -19.62
N GLY A 130 11.33 -9.20 -20.29
CA GLY A 130 11.68 -7.93 -19.64
C GLY A 130 10.52 -7.31 -18.86
N TRP A 131 9.31 -7.34 -19.43
CA TRP A 131 8.11 -6.86 -18.73
C TRP A 131 7.85 -7.67 -17.46
N TRP A 132 7.90 -9.01 -17.52
CA TRP A 132 7.74 -9.85 -16.34
C TRP A 132 8.81 -9.57 -15.29
N ARG A 133 10.07 -9.43 -15.69
CA ARG A 133 11.17 -9.11 -14.78
C ARG A 133 10.94 -7.81 -14.01
N LEU A 134 10.36 -6.81 -14.67
CA LEU A 134 10.08 -5.50 -14.06
C LEU A 134 8.79 -5.49 -13.22
N ASN A 135 7.81 -6.33 -13.54
CA ASN A 135 6.45 -6.23 -12.97
C ASN A 135 6.05 -7.39 -12.06
N ILE A 136 6.78 -8.51 -12.03
CA ILE A 136 6.40 -9.71 -11.26
C ILE A 136 6.21 -9.41 -9.76
N SER A 137 7.11 -8.62 -9.18
CA SER A 137 7.05 -8.21 -7.77
C SER A 137 5.77 -7.41 -7.49
N GLY A 138 5.48 -6.40 -8.32
CA GLY A 138 4.27 -5.59 -8.20
C GLY A 138 2.98 -6.37 -8.45
N LEU A 139 2.97 -7.28 -9.43
CA LEU A 139 1.83 -8.16 -9.70
C LEU A 139 1.56 -9.08 -8.52
N ALA A 140 2.59 -9.74 -8.00
CA ALA A 140 2.48 -10.59 -6.84
C ALA A 140 1.92 -9.80 -5.64
N ALA A 141 2.50 -8.63 -5.34
CA ALA A 141 2.02 -7.75 -4.27
C ALA A 141 0.54 -7.37 -4.43
N ASN A 142 0.11 -6.96 -5.62
CA ASN A 142 -1.26 -6.50 -5.83
C ASN A 142 -2.26 -7.65 -5.81
N VAL A 143 -1.91 -8.81 -6.39
CA VAL A 143 -2.77 -10.00 -6.39
C VAL A 143 -2.90 -10.55 -4.98
N SER A 144 -1.79 -10.75 -4.26
CA SER A 144 -1.86 -11.26 -2.88
C SER A 144 -2.57 -10.30 -1.96
N LEU A 145 -2.35 -8.98 -2.12
CA LEU A 145 -3.09 -7.99 -1.34
C LEU A 145 -4.58 -8.08 -1.66
N GLY A 146 -4.99 -8.08 -2.94
CA GLY A 146 -6.40 -8.17 -3.33
C GLY A 146 -7.09 -9.41 -2.76
N VAL A 147 -6.42 -10.57 -2.79
CA VAL A 147 -6.92 -11.80 -2.17
C VAL A 147 -7.07 -11.64 -0.66
N MET A 148 -6.08 -11.08 0.04
CA MET A 148 -6.15 -10.84 1.49
C MET A 148 -7.28 -9.87 1.85
N LEU A 149 -7.40 -8.74 1.14
CA LEU A 149 -8.44 -7.73 1.38
C LEU A 149 -9.85 -8.31 1.15
N GLY A 150 -10.01 -9.24 0.21
CA GLY A 150 -11.29 -9.89 -0.07
C GLY A 150 -11.62 -11.05 0.88
N MET A 151 -10.65 -11.90 1.21
CA MET A 151 -10.88 -13.11 2.00
C MET A 151 -10.85 -12.87 3.51
N VAL A 152 -9.97 -11.98 4.01
CA VAL A 152 -9.79 -11.79 5.45
C VAL A 152 -11.06 -11.28 6.14
N PRO A 153 -11.79 -10.28 5.62
CA PRO A 153 -13.06 -9.87 6.22
C PRO A 153 -14.09 -11.00 6.24
N ALA A 154 -14.18 -11.78 5.15
CA ALA A 154 -15.11 -12.91 5.07
C ALA A 154 -14.80 -14.00 6.11
N LEU A 155 -13.51 -14.34 6.28
CA LEU A 155 -13.06 -15.30 7.29
C LEU A 155 -13.26 -14.76 8.72
N ALA A 156 -12.96 -13.48 8.95
CA ALA A 156 -13.18 -12.85 10.25
C ALA A 156 -14.66 -12.80 10.64
N ALA A 157 -15.54 -12.54 9.67
CA ALA A 157 -16.99 -12.58 9.86
C ALA A 157 -17.46 -14.01 10.16
N PHE A 158 -16.96 -15.01 9.44
CA PHE A 158 -17.26 -16.43 9.70
C PHE A 158 -16.86 -16.87 11.12
N LEU A 159 -15.74 -16.37 11.63
CA LEU A 159 -15.26 -16.63 12.99
C LEU A 159 -15.84 -15.68 14.05
N SER A 160 -16.77 -14.79 13.69
CA SER A 160 -17.38 -13.79 14.58
C SER A 160 -16.37 -12.87 15.27
N LEU A 161 -15.22 -12.60 14.65
CA LEU A 161 -14.15 -11.77 15.22
C LEU A 161 -14.44 -10.26 15.11
N GLY A 162 -15.43 -9.87 14.29
CA GLY A 162 -15.77 -8.45 14.06
C GLY A 162 -14.63 -7.64 13.45
N LEU A 163 -13.66 -8.30 12.82
CA LEU A 163 -12.46 -7.70 12.28
C LEU A 163 -12.64 -7.38 10.80
N ASP A 164 -12.29 -6.15 10.45
CA ASP A 164 -12.44 -5.61 9.10
C ASP A 164 -11.13 -4.98 8.63
N VAL A 165 -11.10 -4.55 7.38
CA VAL A 165 -9.91 -4.08 6.69
C VAL A 165 -10.13 -2.66 6.19
N ARG A 166 -9.20 -1.77 6.51
CA ARG A 166 -9.22 -0.35 6.13
C ARG A 166 -7.95 -0.04 5.36
N HIS A 167 -8.08 -0.07 4.03
CA HIS A 167 -7.03 0.34 3.12
C HIS A 167 -7.31 1.76 2.61
N VAL A 168 -6.31 2.64 2.64
CA VAL A 168 -6.49 4.08 2.35
C VAL A 168 -7.13 4.33 0.99
N THR A 169 -6.69 3.62 -0.06
CA THR A 169 -7.24 3.77 -1.42
C THR A 169 -8.69 3.28 -1.50
N LEU A 170 -9.02 2.15 -0.87
CA LEU A 170 -10.38 1.62 -0.88
C LEU A 170 -11.34 2.53 -0.10
N ALA A 171 -10.92 2.99 1.08
CA ALA A 171 -11.69 3.92 1.89
C ALA A 171 -11.94 5.24 1.16
N SER A 172 -10.94 5.73 0.42
CA SER A 172 -11.08 6.95 -0.40
C SER A 172 -12.05 6.76 -1.56
N GLY A 173 -11.97 5.61 -2.26
CA GLY A 173 -12.92 5.26 -3.32
C GLY A 173 -14.35 5.10 -2.79
N GLN A 174 -14.52 4.43 -1.65
CA GLN A 174 -15.82 4.26 -0.97
C GLN A 174 -16.42 5.61 -0.57
N LEU A 175 -15.63 6.53 0.00
CA LEU A 175 -16.09 7.87 0.33
C LEU A 175 -16.49 8.65 -0.94
N GLY A 176 -15.73 8.51 -2.03
CA GLY A 176 -16.09 9.04 -3.34
C GLY A 176 -17.44 8.51 -3.84
N ALA A 177 -17.65 7.19 -3.80
CA ALA A 177 -18.93 6.57 -4.13
C ALA A 177 -20.08 7.10 -3.26
N ALA A 178 -19.83 7.31 -1.96
CA ALA A 178 -20.82 7.87 -1.05
C ALA A 178 -21.22 9.31 -1.41
N VAL A 179 -20.27 10.15 -1.84
CA VAL A 179 -20.59 11.49 -2.39
C VAL A 179 -21.44 11.38 -3.65
N GLY A 180 -21.14 10.43 -4.54
CA GLY A 180 -21.93 10.19 -5.75
C GLY A 180 -23.35 9.71 -5.46
N ALA A 181 -23.57 9.01 -4.36
CA ALA A 181 -24.87 8.42 -4.00
C ALA A 181 -25.74 9.36 -3.14
N LEU A 182 -25.13 10.06 -2.19
CA LEU A 182 -25.80 10.97 -1.26
C LEU A 182 -25.92 12.41 -1.80
N GLY A 183 -25.20 12.70 -2.88
CA GLY A 183 -25.11 14.03 -3.46
C GLY A 183 -24.05 14.91 -2.79
N TRP A 184 -23.76 16.04 -3.44
CA TRP A 184 -22.70 16.96 -3.01
C TRP A 184 -22.94 17.58 -1.63
N GLN A 185 -24.19 17.60 -1.14
CA GLN A 185 -24.53 18.15 0.17
C GLN A 185 -23.79 17.43 1.31
N VAL A 186 -23.42 16.15 1.14
CA VAL A 186 -22.72 15.37 2.17
C VAL A 186 -21.38 15.97 2.57
N VAL A 187 -20.72 16.71 1.68
CA VAL A 187 -19.40 17.34 1.93
C VAL A 187 -19.47 18.39 3.04
N PHE A 188 -20.65 18.98 3.27
CA PHE A 188 -20.88 19.94 4.34
C PHE A 188 -21.23 19.27 5.69
N SER A 189 -21.40 17.95 5.71
CA SER A 189 -21.71 17.22 6.94
C SER A 189 -20.46 16.99 7.80
N ALA A 190 -20.63 16.99 9.12
CA ALA A 190 -19.56 16.61 10.05
C ALA A 190 -19.09 15.16 9.83
N ALA A 191 -20.02 14.26 9.48
CA ALA A 191 -19.73 12.85 9.22
C ALA A 191 -18.71 12.67 8.09
N PHE A 192 -18.83 13.44 7.01
CA PHE A 192 -17.88 13.42 5.90
C PHE A 192 -16.46 13.79 6.36
N TRP A 193 -16.30 14.85 7.15
CA TRP A 193 -14.99 15.28 7.64
C TRP A 193 -14.37 14.31 8.65
N TRP A 194 -15.19 13.63 9.46
CA TRP A 194 -14.72 12.52 10.28
C TRP A 194 -14.22 11.34 9.45
N CYS A 195 -14.82 11.09 8.28
CA CYS A 195 -14.33 10.08 7.35
C CYS A 195 -13.03 10.52 6.66
N VAL A 196 -12.90 11.79 6.28
CA VAL A 196 -11.65 12.35 5.72
C VAL A 196 -10.50 12.23 6.73
N ALA A 197 -10.74 12.60 7.99
CA ALA A 197 -9.78 12.39 9.07
C ALA A 197 -9.47 10.90 9.28
N GLY A 198 -10.49 10.04 9.19
CA GLY A 198 -10.35 8.58 9.21
C GLY A 198 -9.42 8.08 8.11
N ILE A 199 -9.63 8.50 6.85
CA ILE A 199 -8.80 8.14 5.69
C ILE A 199 -7.35 8.58 5.89
N PHE A 200 -7.12 9.78 6.41
CA PHE A 200 -5.76 10.24 6.71
C PHE A 200 -5.07 9.31 7.72
N VAL A 201 -5.74 8.98 8.83
CA VAL A 201 -5.22 8.03 9.83
C VAL A 201 -5.02 6.64 9.23
N ILE A 202 -5.94 6.19 8.37
CA ILE A 202 -5.80 4.92 7.65
C ILE A 202 -4.51 4.92 6.83
N GLY A 203 -4.26 5.96 6.04
CA GLY A 203 -3.05 6.08 5.22
C GLY A 203 -1.77 6.07 6.04
N VAL A 204 -1.73 6.83 7.14
CA VAL A 204 -0.58 6.86 8.04
C VAL A 204 -0.32 5.47 8.65
N LEU A 205 -1.35 4.80 9.16
CA LEU A 205 -1.20 3.48 9.79
C LEU A 205 -0.87 2.38 8.79
N ASN A 206 -1.51 2.38 7.61
CA ASN A 206 -1.18 1.46 6.51
C ASN A 206 0.31 1.54 6.16
N LEU A 207 0.85 2.76 5.98
CA LEU A 207 2.24 2.97 5.63
C LEU A 207 3.19 2.63 6.78
N THR A 208 2.96 3.20 7.97
CA THR A 208 3.88 3.09 9.11
C THR A 208 3.98 1.67 9.66
N VAL A 209 2.85 0.96 9.80
CA VAL A 209 2.85 -0.42 10.29
C VAL A 209 3.51 -1.35 9.25
N SER A 210 3.13 -1.23 7.99
CA SER A 210 3.68 -2.07 6.92
C SER A 210 5.19 -1.88 6.79
N PHE A 211 5.63 -0.64 6.62
CA PHE A 211 7.04 -0.32 6.47
C PHE A 211 7.83 -0.62 7.75
N GLY A 212 7.26 -0.36 8.92
CA GLY A 212 7.89 -0.69 10.21
C GLY A 212 8.17 -2.18 10.35
N LEU A 213 7.21 -3.05 9.99
CA LEU A 213 7.40 -4.50 9.99
C LEU A 213 8.44 -4.94 8.96
N ALA A 214 8.37 -4.43 7.73
CA ALA A 214 9.34 -4.72 6.68
C ALA A 214 10.77 -4.36 7.12
N PHE A 215 10.91 -3.18 7.72
CA PHE A 215 12.16 -2.68 8.25
C PHE A 215 12.70 -3.55 9.39
N MET A 216 11.86 -3.94 10.35
CA MET A 216 12.26 -4.83 11.45
C MET A 216 12.74 -6.19 10.93
N VAL A 217 12.07 -6.76 9.92
CA VAL A 217 12.50 -8.01 9.29
C VAL A 217 13.82 -7.82 8.54
N ALA A 218 14.00 -6.73 7.81
CA ALA A 218 15.25 -6.43 7.10
C ALA A 218 16.46 -6.25 8.04
N LEU A 219 16.27 -5.59 9.18
CA LEU A 219 17.31 -5.48 10.21
C LEU A 219 17.65 -6.85 10.81
N ARG A 220 16.63 -7.67 11.06
CA ARG A 220 16.82 -9.02 11.60
C ARG A 220 17.54 -9.94 10.61
N SER A 221 17.20 -9.88 9.33
CA SER A 221 17.81 -10.75 8.30
C SER A 221 19.28 -10.43 8.04
N ARG A 222 19.72 -9.20 8.29
CA ARG A 222 21.14 -8.80 8.16
C ARG A 222 21.97 -9.01 9.43
N GLY A 223 21.41 -9.62 10.46
CA GLY A 223 22.15 -9.92 11.70
C GLY A 223 22.52 -8.69 12.53
N VAL A 224 21.88 -7.53 12.30
CA VAL A 224 22.15 -6.28 13.04
C VAL A 224 21.90 -6.49 14.53
N ARG A 225 22.89 -6.14 15.37
CA ARG A 225 22.84 -6.35 16.83
C ARG A 225 21.75 -5.49 17.45
N LEU A 226 21.14 -5.92 18.56
CA LEU A 226 20.05 -5.18 19.21
C LEU A 226 20.41 -3.71 19.53
N LYS A 227 21.66 -3.47 19.95
CA LYS A 227 22.18 -2.13 20.28
C LYS A 227 22.21 -1.19 19.06
N GLU A 228 22.55 -1.71 17.88
CA GLU A 228 22.53 -0.95 16.62
C GLU A 228 21.11 -0.64 16.16
N ARG A 229 20.16 -1.57 16.37
CA ARG A 229 18.73 -1.31 16.06
C ARG A 229 18.18 -0.13 16.86
N GLY A 230 18.54 -0.02 18.13
CA GLY A 230 18.18 1.11 18.99
C GLY A 230 18.73 2.45 18.49
N ARG A 231 20.01 2.48 18.06
CA ARG A 231 20.63 3.67 17.46
C ARG A 231 19.94 4.09 16.16
N ILE A 232 19.65 3.13 15.28
CA ILE A 232 18.93 3.38 14.02
C ILE A 232 17.51 3.91 14.29
N ALA A 233 16.77 3.30 15.21
CA ALA A 233 15.44 3.75 15.59
C ALA A 233 15.46 5.16 16.21
N ALA A 234 16.45 5.45 17.05
CA ALA A 234 16.65 6.77 17.63
C ALA A 234 16.99 7.83 16.57
N ALA A 235 17.83 7.49 15.58
CA ALA A 235 18.19 8.38 14.48
C ALA A 235 16.98 8.68 13.57
N LEU A 236 16.19 7.66 13.21
CA LEU A 236 14.95 7.83 12.47
C LEU A 236 13.93 8.68 13.25
N ARG A 237 13.77 8.42 14.56
CA ARG A 237 12.90 9.22 15.42
C ARG A 237 13.38 10.66 15.53
N ARG A 238 14.69 10.89 15.66
CA ARG A 238 15.28 12.24 15.68
C ARG A 238 14.96 12.96 14.38
N ARG A 239 15.20 12.33 13.22
CA ARG A 239 14.89 12.90 11.90
C ARG A 239 13.40 13.24 11.74
N LEU A 240 12.52 12.36 12.21
CA LEU A 240 11.07 12.59 12.20
C LEU A 240 10.66 13.80 13.04
N LEU A 241 11.32 14.02 14.18
CA LEU A 241 11.03 15.15 15.07
C LEU A 241 11.68 16.46 14.62
N THR A 242 12.89 16.41 14.07
CA THR A 242 13.64 17.62 13.67
C THR A 242 13.32 18.08 12.26
N GLU A 243 13.07 17.15 11.34
CA GLU A 243 12.82 17.42 9.91
C GLU A 243 11.67 16.56 9.35
N PRO A 244 10.45 16.65 9.89
CA PRO A 244 9.31 15.85 9.41
C PRO A 244 8.98 16.10 7.93
N LEU A 245 9.20 17.33 7.44
CA LEU A 245 8.95 17.69 6.04
C LEU A 245 9.88 16.96 5.07
N SER A 246 11.06 16.48 5.51
CA SER A 246 11.98 15.73 4.64
C SER A 246 11.38 14.41 4.11
N PHE A 247 10.40 13.86 4.84
CA PHE A 247 9.66 12.64 4.46
C PHE A 247 8.57 12.91 3.41
N ILE A 248 8.22 14.17 3.17
CA ILE A 248 7.12 14.56 2.26
C ILE A 248 7.65 15.36 1.08
N VAL A 249 8.57 16.30 1.33
CA VAL A 249 9.10 17.26 0.36
C VAL A 249 10.56 16.91 0.03
N PRO A 250 10.98 17.00 -1.25
CA PRO A 250 12.38 16.86 -1.59
C PRO A 250 13.24 17.98 -0.96
N PRO A 251 14.47 17.68 -0.49
CA PRO A 251 15.43 18.72 -0.15
C PRO A 251 15.73 19.56 -1.41
N ARG A 252 15.88 20.87 -1.21
CA ARG A 252 16.19 21.82 -2.29
C ARG A 252 17.63 21.65 -2.78
#